data_AF-A0A1L9TNW4-F1
#
_entry.id   AF-A0A1L9TNW4-F1
#
_cell.length_a   1.000
_cell.length_b   1.000
_cell.length_c   1.000
_cell.angle_alpha   90.00
_cell.angle_beta   90.00
_cell.angle_gamma   90.00
#
_symmetry.space_group_name_H-M   'P 1'
#
loop_
_entity.id
_entity.type
_entity.pdbx_description
1 polymer ?
#
loop_
_entity_poly.entity_id
_entity_poly.type
_entity_poly.pdbx_seq_one_letter_code
_entity_poly.pdbx_strand_id
1 'polypeptide(L)'
;ADPVQELYLRELRAYKPAPVKPGDAEAHTQKFSVPAAPKSPEEASLANELNSYETQEVEVEGQAATGEAAPVEESWFEEEEEEAPTAH
;
A
#
# COMPACT_ATOMS: atom_id res chain seq x y z
N ALA A 1 -4.48 -74.76 -7.95
CA ALA A 1 -4.43 -73.33 -8.29
C ALA A 1 -3.54 -73.17 -9.52
N ASP A 2 -3.75 -72.12 -10.30
CA ASP A 2 -2.99 -71.85 -11.53
C ASP A 2 -1.53 -71.47 -11.17
N PRO A 3 -0.50 -72.11 -11.76
CA PRO A 3 0.91 -71.79 -11.49
C PRO A 3 1.27 -70.31 -11.71
N VAL A 4 0.61 -69.62 -12.64
CA VAL A 4 0.87 -68.19 -12.89
C VAL A 4 0.37 -67.33 -11.72
N GLN A 5 -0.76 -67.70 -11.13
CA GLN A 5 -1.33 -67.01 -9.97
C GLN A 5 -0.43 -67.17 -8.73
N GLU A 6 0.14 -68.36 -8.53
CA GLU A 6 1.07 -68.60 -7.41
C GLU A 6 2.37 -67.82 -7.58
N LEU A 7 2.92 -67.75 -8.80
CA LEU A 7 4.08 -66.93 -9.11
C LEU A 7 3.81 -65.44 -8.79
N TYR A 8 2.68 -64.91 -9.25
CA TYR A 8 2.30 -63.51 -9.00
C TYR A 8 2.18 -63.19 -7.51
N LEU A 9 1.50 -64.05 -6.75
CA LEU A 9 1.36 -63.87 -5.30
C LEU A 9 2.70 -64.01 -4.57
N ARG A 10 3.62 -64.84 -5.06
CA ARG A 10 4.96 -64.97 -4.50
C ARG A 10 5.77 -63.69 -4.70
N GLU A 11 5.75 -63.14 -5.90
CA GLU A 11 6.47 -61.89 -6.21
C GLU A 11 5.88 -60.69 -5.42
N LEU A 12 4.55 -60.59 -5.31
CA LEU A 12 3.92 -59.56 -4.49
C LEU A 12 4.32 -59.65 -3.00
N ARG A 13 4.40 -60.87 -2.45
CA ARG A 13 4.82 -61.07 -1.05
C ARG A 13 6.32 -60.86 -0.85
N ALA A 14 7.12 -61.08 -1.89
CA ALA A 14 8.57 -60.87 -1.86
C ALA A 14 8.94 -59.39 -2.02
N TYR A 15 8.05 -58.57 -2.58
CA TYR A 15 8.29 -57.15 -2.76
C TYR A 15 8.44 -56.42 -1.42
N LYS A 16 9.61 -55.83 -1.22
CA LYS A 16 9.90 -54.95 -0.08
C LYS A 16 9.94 -53.52 -0.59
N PRO A 17 8.92 -52.69 -0.29
CA PRO A 17 8.98 -51.28 -0.64
C PRO A 17 10.21 -50.64 0.00
N ALA A 18 10.80 -49.67 -0.71
CA ALA A 18 11.94 -48.93 -0.20
C ALA A 18 11.56 -48.22 1.12
N PRO A 19 12.43 -48.26 2.15
CA PRO A 19 12.13 -47.63 3.43
C PRO A 19 12.04 -46.12 3.26
N VAL A 20 10.87 -45.55 3.56
CA VAL A 20 10.66 -44.10 3.58
C VAL A 20 11.41 -43.54 4.77
N LYS A 21 12.41 -42.69 4.49
CA LYS A 21 13.17 -42.01 5.55
C LYS A 21 12.33 -40.89 6.17
N PRO A 22 12.50 -40.58 7.46
CA PRO A 22 11.93 -39.36 8.03
C PRO A 22 12.44 -38.15 7.23
N GLY A 23 11.52 -37.37 6.64
CA GLY A 23 11.85 -36.20 5.82
C GLY A 23 11.96 -36.43 4.30
N ASP A 24 11.75 -37.67 3.81
CA ASP A 24 11.78 -37.99 2.37
C ASP A 24 10.80 -37.10 1.56
N ALA A 25 9.60 -36.88 2.11
CA ALA A 25 8.60 -35.99 1.53
C ALA A 25 9.08 -34.53 1.41
N GLU A 26 9.91 -34.06 2.34
CA GLU A 26 10.44 -32.69 2.33
C GLU A 26 11.67 -32.55 1.44
N ALA A 27 12.48 -33.61 1.31
CA ALA A 27 13.67 -33.64 0.46
C ALA A 27 13.32 -33.74 -1.03
N HIS A 28 12.19 -34.38 -1.36
CA HIS A 28 11.71 -34.54 -2.73
C HIS A 28 10.70 -33.48 -3.17
N THR A 29 10.36 -32.52 -2.30
CA THR A 29 9.44 -31.43 -2.63
C THR A 29 10.14 -30.07 -2.54
N GLN A 30 9.87 -29.21 -3.52
CA GLN A 30 10.31 -27.81 -3.46
C GLN A 30 9.44 -27.07 -2.44
N LYS A 31 10.05 -26.54 -1.38
CA LYS A 31 9.36 -25.67 -0.42
C LYS A 31 9.18 -24.29 -1.05
N PHE A 32 7.95 -23.91 -1.32
CA PHE A 32 7.61 -22.56 -1.79
C PHE A 32 7.35 -21.65 -0.59
N SER A 33 8.10 -20.56 -0.51
CA SER A 33 7.85 -19.47 0.43
C SER A 33 7.20 -18.31 -0.30
N VAL A 34 6.26 -17.63 0.35
CA VAL A 34 5.71 -16.37 -0.18
C VAL A 34 6.85 -15.35 -0.24
N PRO A 35 7.08 -14.71 -1.41
CA PRO A 35 8.08 -13.65 -1.51
C PRO A 35 7.70 -12.50 -0.57
N ALA A 36 8.71 -11.86 0.01
CA ALA A 36 8.47 -10.66 0.81
C ALA A 36 7.73 -9.62 -0.05
N ALA A 37 6.76 -8.93 0.56
CA ALA A 37 6.05 -7.86 -0.11
C ALA A 37 7.07 -6.83 -0.64
N PRO A 38 6.90 -6.33 -1.86
CA PRO A 38 7.76 -5.27 -2.37
C PRO A 38 7.67 -4.09 -1.43
N LYS A 39 8.82 -3.52 -1.04
CA LYS A 39 8.84 -2.27 -0.30
C LYS A 39 8.27 -1.19 -1.21
N SER A 40 7.16 -0.58 -0.82
CA SER A 40 6.61 0.57 -1.53
C SER A 40 7.62 1.73 -1.44
N PRO A 41 8.00 2.37 -2.55
CA PRO A 41 8.87 3.53 -2.51
C PRO A 41 8.22 4.72 -1.77
N GLU A 42 6.89 4.83 -1.75
CA GLU A 42 6.16 5.94 -1.09
C GLU A 42 6.19 5.85 0.45
N GLU A 43 6.28 4.65 1.02
CA GLU A 43 6.28 4.48 2.48
C GLU A 43 7.55 5.06 3.15
N ALA A 44 8.62 5.29 2.39
CA ALA A 44 9.84 5.90 2.90
C ALA A 44 9.71 7.41 3.14
N SER A 45 8.80 8.08 2.43
CA SER A 45 8.65 9.54 2.45
C SER A 45 7.40 10.03 3.18
N LEU A 46 6.46 9.13 3.50
CA LEU A 46 5.18 9.48 4.09
C LEU A 46 5.31 10.29 5.41
N ALA A 47 6.31 9.97 6.24
CA ALA A 47 6.55 10.71 7.48
C ALA A 47 7.04 12.16 7.22
N ASN A 48 7.86 12.35 6.19
CA ASN A 48 8.34 13.68 5.81
C ASN A 48 7.23 14.49 5.13
N GLU A 49 6.41 13.85 4.30
CA GLU A 49 5.27 14.47 3.62
C GLU A 49 4.15 14.87 4.61
N LEU A 50 3.89 14.06 5.64
CA LEU A 50 2.98 14.44 6.73
C LEU A 50 3.52 15.64 7.50
N ASN A 51 4.82 15.66 7.81
CA ASN A 51 5.45 16.79 8.49
C ASN A 51 5.40 18.07 7.64
N SER A 52 5.65 17.98 6.33
CA SER A 52 5.52 19.14 5.44
C SER A 52 4.09 19.63 5.39
N TYR A 53 3.10 18.75 5.33
CA TYR A 53 1.68 19.15 5.34
C TYR A 53 1.27 19.82 6.65
N GLU A 54 1.76 19.34 7.79
CA GLU A 54 1.44 19.91 9.11
C GLU A 54 2.13 21.26 9.36
N THR A 55 3.34 21.45 8.82
CA THR A 55 4.12 22.69 8.96
C THR A 55 3.83 23.72 7.88
N GLN A 56 3.11 23.34 6.82
CA GLN A 56 2.79 24.24 5.72
C GLN A 56 1.84 25.34 6.19
N GLU A 57 2.33 26.57 6.19
CA GLU A 57 1.49 27.75 6.42
C GLU A 57 0.51 27.91 5.26
N VAL A 58 -0.74 28.27 5.58
CA VAL A 58 -1.76 28.56 4.58
C VAL A 58 -1.37 29.86 3.88
N GLU A 59 -0.92 29.74 2.64
CA GLU A 59 -0.60 30.88 1.79
C GLU A 59 -1.91 31.48 1.29
N VAL A 60 -2.41 32.47 2.05
CA VAL A 60 -3.53 33.31 1.63
C VAL A 60 -2.95 34.42 0.76
N GLU A 61 -3.27 34.45 -0.53
CA GLU A 61 -2.93 35.58 -1.39
C GLU A 61 -3.40 36.89 -0.72
N GLY A 62 -2.46 37.77 -0.39
CA GLY A 62 -2.73 39.06 0.26
C GLY A 62 -2.39 39.14 1.76
N GLN A 63 -2.02 38.05 2.43
CA GLN A 63 -1.62 38.12 3.84
C GLN A 63 -0.17 38.60 3.96
N ALA A 64 0.04 39.82 4.47
CA ALA A 64 1.37 40.31 4.80
C ALA A 64 2.00 39.51 5.95
N ALA A 65 3.33 39.32 5.89
CA ALA A 65 4.10 38.68 6.94
C ALA A 65 3.87 39.39 8.30
N THR A 66 3.99 38.66 9.41
CA THR A 66 3.80 39.24 10.75
C THR A 66 4.77 40.41 10.97
N GLY A 67 4.24 41.63 10.97
CA GLY A 67 5.00 42.87 11.10
C GLY A 67 5.06 43.76 9.85
N GLU A 68 4.50 43.29 8.73
CA GLU A 68 4.41 44.06 7.49
C GLU A 68 2.94 44.49 7.23
N ALA A 69 2.76 45.69 6.70
CA ALA A 69 1.42 46.21 6.44
C ALA A 69 0.78 45.41 5.30
N ALA A 70 -0.48 44.98 5.50
CA ALA A 70 -1.25 44.31 4.47
C ALA A 70 -1.31 45.19 3.20
N PRO A 71 -1.20 44.59 2.00
CA PRO A 71 -1.37 45.31 0.75
C PRO A 71 -2.74 45.99 0.73
N VAL A 72 -2.78 47.23 0.24
CA VAL A 72 -4.03 48.00 0.12
C VAL A 72 -4.91 47.30 -0.89
N GLU A 73 -6.08 46.82 -0.44
CA GLU A 73 -7.07 46.23 -1.33
C GLU A 73 -7.61 47.30 -2.28
N GLU A 74 -7.48 47.07 -3.59
CA GLU A 74 -8.07 47.94 -4.60
C GLU A 74 -9.57 47.60 -4.74
N SER A 75 -10.43 48.60 -4.55
CA SER A 75 -11.88 48.45 -4.74
C SER A 75 -12.20 48.35 -6.23
N TRP A 76 -12.23 47.12 -6.75
CA TRP A 76 -12.60 46.80 -8.14
C TRP A 76 -14.11 46.88 -8.42
N PHE A 77 -14.91 47.15 -7.39
CA PHE A 77 -16.34 47.40 -7.53
C PHE A 77 -16.60 48.90 -7.45
N GLU A 78 -17.40 49.40 -8.40
CA GLU A 78 -17.96 50.73 -8.38
C GLU A 78 -19.03 50.75 -7.26
N GLU A 79 -18.78 51.48 -6.17
CA GLU A 79 -19.81 51.74 -5.16
C GLU A 79 -20.93 52.52 -5.86
N GLU A 80 -22.10 51.90 -6.02
CA GLU A 80 -23.31 52.64 -6.38
C GLU A 80 -23.48 53.76 -5.36
N GLU A 81 -23.34 55.01 -5.84
CA GLU A 81 -23.50 56.23 -5.07
C GLU A 81 -24.76 56.10 -4.23
N GLU A 82 -24.58 56.11 -2.90
CA GLU A 82 -25.64 56.02 -1.89
C GLU A 82 -26.80 56.93 -2.30
N GLU A 83 -27.86 56.35 -2.89
CA GLU A 83 -29.08 57.09 -3.22
C GLU A 83 -29.62 57.57 -1.88
N ALA A 84 -29.33 58.84 -1.57
CA ALA A 84 -29.83 59.51 -0.39
C ALA A 84 -31.34 59.23 -0.29
N PRO A 85 -31.87 58.85 0.89
CA PRO A 85 -33.28 58.53 1.02
C PRO A 85 -34.08 59.75 0.56
N THR A 86 -34.74 59.62 -0.59
CA THR A 86 -35.67 60.62 -1.10
C THR A 86 -36.88 60.67 -0.18
N ALA A 87 -36.77 61.50 0.85
CA ALA A 87 -37.92 62.01 1.57
C ALA A 87 -38.47 63.21 0.78
N HIS A 88 -39.74 63.07 0.39
CA HIS A 88 -40.69 64.06 -0.18
C HIS A 88 -40.86 64.11 -1.70
#